data_AF-A0A316I762-F1
#
_entry.id   AF-A0A316I762-F1
#
_cell.length_a   1.000
_cell.length_b   1.000
_cell.length_c   1.000
_cell.angle_alpha   90.00
_cell.angle_beta   90.00
_cell.angle_gamma   90.00
#
_symmetry.space_group_name_H-M   'P 1'
#
loop_
_entity.id
_entity.type
_entity.pdbx_description
1 polymer ?
#
loop_
_entity_poly.entity_id
_entity_poly.type
_entity_poly.pdbx_seq_one_letter_code
_entity_poly.pdbx_strand_id
1 'polypeptide(L)'
;MITRLLTVAALVAASVAVPGGALAAPAPFRDNFDGAVHSPLTHGLNDNLKQRQGTGAVTYSRVAGGSVHVNDPRRPGTLSMRGATTAVRLDAPSTGPAISAKLTPAADGWSSIVLARSANSTGHPSNQDIDLGFVLRANGSVEISQPGKPVVSSSVKPRGSFGVTLKLSGSALDLTINGEHRRIALGTEVPTGRLWVYLGAGSPTTAGLVDDLKIEALNSDDLRRSPGSSLRYYGYLGAHPAAVRGHSNLNLIEVGDSQAEQLGGVDGFVVKDGDTARQIKKRFPGKKVVFVVAGPAVDDTFQAPAEADGVGFHEYCAGYEALEARMAKLAERVPGKELFLLSEGSPQAPCADRTDADLESTQYLHLALAQQYPAFVGFLVTPVPATFARTAEAQERVAALVLGDARLSG
;
A
#
# COMPACT_ATOMS: atom_id res chain seq x y z
N MET A 1 49.21 -6.97 40.36
CA MET A 1 49.07 -6.59 38.94
C MET A 1 48.74 -7.84 38.14
N ILE A 2 47.48 -8.00 37.73
CA ILE A 2 47.02 -9.11 36.89
C ILE A 2 46.48 -8.48 35.61
N THR A 3 47.21 -8.64 34.53
CA THR A 3 46.87 -8.13 33.20
C THR A 3 45.88 -9.10 32.55
N ARG A 4 44.60 -8.71 32.44
CA ARG A 4 43.60 -9.47 31.68
C ARG A 4 43.76 -9.13 30.19
N LEU A 5 44.14 -10.12 29.39
CA LEU A 5 44.03 -10.07 27.93
C LEU A 5 42.55 -10.14 27.53
N LEU A 6 42.08 -9.12 26.81
CA LEU A 6 40.82 -9.11 26.09
C LEU A 6 41.06 -9.76 24.71
N THR A 7 40.54 -10.96 24.52
CA THR A 7 40.49 -11.62 23.21
C THR A 7 39.24 -11.09 22.48
N VAL A 8 39.42 -10.21 21.51
CA VAL A 8 38.36 -9.76 20.60
C VAL A 8 38.17 -10.84 19.54
N ALA A 9 37.11 -11.65 19.67
CA ALA A 9 36.70 -12.57 18.62
C ALA A 9 35.98 -11.77 17.53
N ALA A 10 36.63 -11.63 16.36
CA ALA A 10 35.99 -11.10 15.16
C ALA A 10 34.95 -12.11 14.66
N LEU A 11 33.66 -11.80 14.85
CA LEU A 11 32.56 -12.50 14.19
C LEU A 11 32.60 -12.14 12.70
N VAL A 12 33.18 -13.04 11.89
CA VAL A 12 32.99 -13.03 10.45
C VAL A 12 31.54 -13.45 10.21
N ALA A 13 30.69 -12.50 9.84
CA ALA A 13 29.33 -12.78 9.39
C ALA A 13 29.41 -13.62 8.12
N ALA A 14 29.26 -14.94 8.25
CA ALA A 14 28.99 -15.81 7.13
C ALA A 14 27.59 -15.44 6.62
N SER A 15 27.53 -14.74 5.50
CA SER A 15 26.31 -14.56 4.72
C SER A 15 25.88 -15.93 4.21
N VAL A 16 25.07 -16.62 5.01
CA VAL A 16 24.34 -17.79 4.54
C VAL A 16 23.42 -17.28 3.44
N ALA A 17 23.73 -17.62 2.19
CA ALA A 17 22.81 -17.42 1.08
C ALA A 17 21.57 -18.25 1.38
N VAL A 18 20.55 -17.60 1.96
CA VAL A 18 19.21 -18.14 2.04
C VAL A 18 18.83 -18.52 0.60
N PRO A 19 18.41 -19.76 0.31
CA PRO A 19 17.96 -20.12 -1.03
C PRO A 19 16.89 -19.12 -1.44
N GLY A 20 17.21 -18.27 -2.40
CA GLY A 20 16.26 -17.32 -2.95
C GLY A 20 15.09 -18.13 -3.46
N GLY A 21 13.93 -18.01 -2.81
CA GLY A 21 12.69 -18.53 -3.36
C GLY A 21 12.59 -18.05 -4.79
N ALA A 22 12.23 -18.93 -5.71
CA ALA A 22 12.16 -18.61 -7.13
C ALA A 22 11.38 -17.30 -7.31
N LEU A 23 12.05 -16.27 -7.83
CA LEU A 23 11.41 -15.02 -8.27
C LEU A 23 10.24 -15.41 -9.17
N ALA A 24 9.04 -14.87 -8.94
CA ALA A 24 7.98 -15.23 -9.85
C ALA A 24 8.26 -14.65 -11.22
N ALA A 25 7.94 -15.42 -12.24
CA ALA A 25 7.92 -14.90 -13.59
C ALA A 25 6.98 -13.68 -13.64
N PRO A 26 7.40 -12.60 -14.34
CA PRO A 26 6.51 -11.50 -14.65
C PRO A 26 5.19 -12.00 -15.23
N ALA A 27 4.08 -11.45 -14.74
CA ALA A 27 2.75 -11.91 -15.08
C ALA A 27 1.90 -10.80 -15.71
N PRO A 28 0.96 -11.13 -16.60
CA PRO A 28 -0.04 -10.18 -17.06
C PRO A 28 -0.80 -9.59 -15.89
N PHE A 29 -1.05 -8.29 -15.99
CA PHE A 29 -1.77 -7.53 -14.99
C PHE A 29 -3.04 -6.94 -15.58
N ARG A 30 -4.10 -6.91 -14.76
CA ARG A 30 -5.34 -6.22 -15.05
C ARG A 30 -5.89 -5.58 -13.78
N ASP A 31 -6.54 -4.42 -13.91
CA ASP A 31 -7.37 -3.83 -12.87
C ASP A 31 -8.58 -3.16 -13.51
N ASN A 32 -9.78 -3.60 -13.15
CA ASN A 32 -11.04 -2.99 -13.59
C ASN A 32 -11.61 -1.98 -12.58
N PHE A 33 -10.95 -1.78 -11.43
CA PHE A 33 -11.37 -0.86 -10.38
C PHE A 33 -12.76 -1.14 -9.78
N ASP A 34 -13.34 -2.31 -10.08
CA ASP A 34 -14.67 -2.72 -9.61
C ASP A 34 -14.60 -3.30 -8.19
N GLY A 35 -15.64 -3.07 -7.40
CA GLY A 35 -15.79 -3.74 -6.10
C GLY A 35 -14.88 -3.21 -4.99
N ALA A 36 -14.13 -2.14 -5.22
CA ALA A 36 -13.50 -1.36 -4.15
C ALA A 36 -14.56 -0.67 -3.27
N VAL A 37 -14.36 -0.65 -1.98
CA VAL A 37 -15.19 0.05 -1.00
C VAL A 37 -14.76 1.51 -0.96
N HIS A 38 -15.63 2.39 -1.42
CA HIS A 38 -15.44 3.82 -1.27
C HIS A 38 -15.76 4.25 0.16
N SER A 39 -14.74 4.32 1.01
CA SER A 39 -14.85 4.86 2.37
C SER A 39 -14.21 6.26 2.49
N PRO A 40 -14.62 7.09 3.46
CA PRO A 40 -13.94 8.34 3.76
C PRO A 40 -12.49 8.15 4.24
N LEU A 41 -12.13 6.98 4.77
CA LEU A 41 -10.79 6.69 5.30
C LEU A 41 -9.81 6.33 4.20
N THR A 42 -10.25 5.50 3.24
CA THR A 42 -9.35 4.78 2.33
C THR A 42 -9.52 5.19 0.88
N HIS A 43 -10.68 5.79 0.55
CA HIS A 43 -11.08 6.17 -0.80
C HIS A 43 -10.98 5.03 -1.85
N GLY A 44 -10.84 3.78 -1.41
CA GLY A 44 -10.88 2.57 -2.23
C GLY A 44 -9.62 2.26 -3.06
N LEU A 45 -8.55 3.06 -3.01
CA LEU A 45 -7.44 2.93 -3.96
C LEU A 45 -6.78 1.53 -3.93
N ASN A 46 -6.49 1.03 -2.74
CA ASN A 46 -5.90 -0.28 -2.50
C ASN A 46 -6.88 -1.30 -1.90
N ASP A 47 -8.19 -1.03 -2.03
CA ASP A 47 -9.21 -1.95 -1.54
C ASP A 47 -9.46 -3.10 -2.51
N ASN A 48 -9.72 -4.29 -1.96
CA ASN A 48 -10.21 -5.47 -2.68
C ASN A 48 -9.38 -5.83 -3.93
N LEU A 49 -8.06 -5.64 -3.86
CA LEU A 49 -7.14 -5.79 -4.99
C LEU A 49 -7.18 -7.19 -5.59
N LYS A 50 -7.37 -8.22 -4.75
CA LYS A 50 -7.48 -9.61 -5.22
C LYS A 50 -8.66 -9.81 -6.15
N GLN A 51 -9.83 -9.26 -5.84
CA GLN A 51 -11.01 -9.36 -6.72
C GLN A 51 -10.82 -8.54 -7.99
N ARG A 52 -10.29 -7.32 -7.86
CA ARG A 52 -10.08 -6.38 -8.98
C ARG A 52 -9.07 -6.88 -10.00
N GLN A 53 -8.02 -7.51 -9.51
CA GLN A 53 -6.84 -7.84 -10.30
C GLN A 53 -6.67 -9.34 -10.54
N GLY A 54 -7.46 -10.16 -9.84
CA GLY A 54 -7.43 -11.62 -9.85
C GLY A 54 -6.19 -12.19 -9.17
N THR A 55 -5.02 -11.83 -9.71
CA THR A 55 -3.76 -12.53 -9.49
C THR A 55 -2.58 -11.59 -9.26
N GLY A 56 -2.74 -10.27 -9.33
CA GLY A 56 -1.60 -9.33 -9.24
C GLY A 56 -1.47 -8.64 -7.88
N ALA A 57 -2.60 -8.17 -7.37
CA ALA A 57 -2.74 -7.29 -6.22
C ALA A 57 -1.55 -6.36 -5.94
N VAL A 58 -1.21 -5.66 -7.02
CA VAL A 58 -0.31 -4.55 -7.06
C VAL A 58 -1.03 -3.37 -6.44
N THR A 59 -0.42 -2.81 -5.41
CA THR A 59 -0.90 -1.59 -4.77
C THR A 59 -0.59 -0.36 -5.62
N TYR A 60 -1.23 0.75 -5.28
CA TYR A 60 -1.01 2.06 -5.87
C TYR A 60 -0.60 3.06 -4.79
N SER A 61 0.23 4.01 -5.20
CA SER A 61 0.64 5.16 -4.39
C SER A 61 0.21 6.45 -5.06
N ARG A 62 -0.40 7.39 -4.32
CA ARG A 62 -0.61 8.74 -4.85
C ARG A 62 0.71 9.50 -4.77
N VAL A 63 1.19 9.98 -5.90
CA VAL A 63 2.52 10.63 -6.02
C VAL A 63 2.44 12.13 -6.31
N ALA A 64 1.26 12.63 -6.67
CA ALA A 64 1.02 14.05 -6.89
C ALA A 64 -0.44 14.44 -6.71
N GLY A 65 -0.67 15.70 -6.31
CA GLY A 65 -1.91 16.42 -6.59
C GLY A 65 -3.04 16.28 -5.59
N GLY A 66 -4.25 16.23 -6.14
CA GLY A 66 -5.50 16.36 -5.40
C GLY A 66 -6.08 15.02 -4.94
N SER A 67 -7.38 14.84 -5.19
CA SER A 67 -8.13 13.72 -4.65
C SER A 67 -8.14 12.52 -5.60
N VAL A 68 -8.00 11.33 -5.03
CA VAL A 68 -8.00 10.05 -5.73
C VAL A 68 -9.06 9.19 -5.07
N HIS A 69 -9.99 8.68 -5.87
CA HIS A 69 -11.06 7.82 -5.41
C HIS A 69 -11.24 6.66 -6.36
N VAL A 70 -11.43 5.47 -5.84
CA VAL A 70 -11.85 4.30 -6.61
C VAL A 70 -13.29 3.97 -6.25
N ASN A 71 -14.08 3.65 -7.26
CA ASN A 71 -15.48 3.27 -7.12
C ASN A 71 -16.32 4.32 -6.35
N ASP A 72 -16.06 5.61 -6.59
CA ASP A 72 -16.89 6.70 -6.08
C ASP A 72 -18.36 6.45 -6.48
N PRO A 73 -19.35 6.64 -5.58
CA PRO A 73 -20.75 6.36 -5.89
C PRO A 73 -21.29 7.07 -7.14
N ARG A 74 -20.69 8.20 -7.55
CA ARG A 74 -21.04 8.94 -8.77
C ARG A 74 -20.35 8.40 -10.02
N ARG A 75 -19.29 7.59 -9.86
CA ARG A 75 -18.40 7.06 -10.90
C ARG A 75 -17.99 5.60 -10.54
N PRO A 76 -18.96 4.67 -10.44
CA PRO A 76 -18.69 3.30 -10.04
C PRO A 76 -17.74 2.61 -11.02
N GLY A 77 -16.92 1.69 -10.52
CA GLY A 77 -15.99 0.88 -11.32
C GLY A 77 -14.86 1.66 -11.98
N THR A 78 -14.48 2.83 -11.44
CA THR A 78 -13.41 3.64 -12.03
C THR A 78 -12.47 4.21 -10.98
N LEU A 79 -11.22 4.43 -11.38
CA LEU A 79 -10.28 5.32 -10.70
C LEU A 79 -10.56 6.76 -11.14
N SER A 80 -10.97 7.61 -10.20
CA SER A 80 -11.29 9.02 -10.40
C SER A 80 -10.22 9.90 -9.76
N MET A 81 -9.64 10.81 -10.54
CA MET A 81 -8.56 11.69 -10.10
C MET A 81 -8.93 13.16 -10.34
N ARG A 82 -8.93 14.00 -9.29
CA ARG A 82 -9.25 15.45 -9.35
C ARG A 82 -8.10 16.29 -8.83
N GLY A 83 -7.75 17.35 -9.55
CA GLY A 83 -6.74 18.32 -9.16
C GLY A 83 -5.93 18.78 -10.37
N ALA A 84 -5.21 19.91 -10.25
CA ALA A 84 -4.47 20.50 -11.36
C ALA A 84 -3.49 19.52 -12.03
N THR A 85 -2.79 18.73 -11.21
CA THR A 85 -1.98 17.58 -11.64
C THR A 85 -2.08 16.51 -10.56
N THR A 86 -2.87 15.48 -10.80
CA THR A 86 -3.03 14.33 -9.88
C THR A 86 -2.49 13.09 -10.55
N ALA A 87 -1.69 12.31 -9.82
CA ALA A 87 -1.11 11.09 -10.35
C ALA A 87 -1.04 9.99 -9.29
N VAL A 88 -1.27 8.76 -9.73
CA VAL A 88 -1.00 7.54 -8.97
C VAL A 88 0.04 6.70 -9.70
N ARG A 89 0.86 5.98 -8.95
CA ARG A 89 1.87 5.05 -9.43
C ARG A 89 1.44 3.63 -9.07
N LEU A 90 1.65 2.66 -9.95
CA LEU A 90 1.61 1.25 -9.59
C LEU A 90 2.86 0.90 -8.79
N ASP A 91 2.73 0.21 -7.67
CA ASP A 91 3.88 -0.14 -6.80
C ASP A 91 4.68 -1.36 -7.30
N ALA A 92 4.38 -1.85 -8.49
CA ALA A 92 5.15 -2.85 -9.23
C ALA A 92 5.59 -2.27 -10.59
N PRO A 93 6.87 -2.37 -10.97
CA PRO A 93 7.31 -1.95 -12.29
C PRO A 93 6.81 -2.90 -13.39
N SER A 94 6.45 -2.32 -14.53
CA SER A 94 6.27 -3.03 -15.79
C SER A 94 7.59 -3.55 -16.32
N THR A 95 7.55 -4.79 -16.80
CA THR A 95 8.64 -5.46 -17.51
C THR A 95 8.20 -5.86 -18.93
N GLY A 96 7.04 -5.37 -19.38
CA GLY A 96 6.46 -5.65 -20.68
C GLY A 96 6.35 -4.40 -21.55
N PRO A 97 6.29 -4.56 -22.89
CA PRO A 97 6.22 -3.44 -23.82
C PRO A 97 4.81 -2.83 -23.97
N ALA A 98 3.74 -3.54 -23.58
CA ALA A 98 2.37 -3.07 -23.82
C ALA A 98 1.62 -2.68 -22.53
N ILE A 99 0.94 -1.53 -22.59
CA ILE A 99 0.06 -0.99 -21.56
C ILE A 99 -1.21 -0.51 -22.24
N SER A 100 -2.38 -0.87 -21.70
CA SER A 100 -3.66 -0.37 -22.19
C SER A 100 -4.57 0.05 -21.06
N ALA A 101 -5.37 1.09 -21.26
CA ALA A 101 -6.39 1.52 -20.32
C ALA A 101 -7.51 2.24 -21.06
N LYS A 102 -8.68 2.31 -20.44
CA LYS A 102 -9.76 3.20 -20.84
C LYS A 102 -9.62 4.51 -20.08
N LEU A 103 -9.39 5.59 -20.83
CA LEU A 103 -9.19 6.93 -20.28
C LEU A 103 -10.40 7.81 -20.59
N THR A 104 -10.86 8.54 -19.59
CA THR A 104 -11.87 9.59 -19.72
C THR A 104 -11.28 10.90 -19.21
N PRO A 105 -10.70 11.72 -20.10
CA PRO A 105 -10.18 13.02 -19.72
C PRO A 105 -11.25 13.91 -19.06
N ALA A 106 -10.82 14.72 -18.10
CA ALA A 106 -11.66 15.80 -17.59
C ALA A 106 -12.06 16.76 -18.73
N ALA A 107 -13.27 17.32 -18.67
CA ALA A 107 -13.83 18.15 -19.74
C ALA A 107 -12.94 19.36 -20.10
N ASP A 108 -12.33 19.98 -19.10
CA ASP A 108 -11.41 21.12 -19.16
C ASP A 108 -9.95 20.70 -18.98
N GLY A 109 -9.64 19.41 -19.11
CA GLY A 109 -8.37 18.85 -18.64
C GLY A 109 -7.80 17.74 -19.51
N TRP A 110 -7.06 16.85 -18.85
CA TRP A 110 -6.36 15.74 -19.49
C TRP A 110 -6.34 14.48 -18.62
N SER A 111 -6.08 13.35 -19.27
CA SER A 111 -5.66 12.08 -18.67
C SER A 111 -4.30 11.67 -19.25
N SER A 112 -3.49 10.96 -18.48
CA SER A 112 -2.16 10.54 -18.90
C SER A 112 -1.81 9.13 -18.49
N ILE A 113 -0.87 8.55 -19.25
CA ILE A 113 -0.08 7.39 -18.84
C ILE A 113 1.38 7.85 -18.94
N VAL A 114 2.13 7.69 -17.85
CA VAL A 114 3.55 8.09 -17.80
C VAL A 114 4.38 6.88 -17.40
N LEU A 115 5.53 6.73 -18.06
CA LEU A 115 6.50 5.67 -17.82
C LEU A 115 7.80 6.30 -17.35
N ALA A 116 8.37 5.78 -16.27
CA ALA A 116 9.66 6.25 -15.76
C ALA A 116 10.48 5.10 -15.16
N ARG A 117 11.80 5.18 -15.27
CA ARG A 117 12.73 4.24 -14.60
C ARG A 117 12.78 4.41 -13.07
N SER A 118 12.40 5.58 -12.57
CA SER A 118 12.42 5.88 -11.13
C SER A 118 11.01 5.79 -10.54
N ALA A 119 10.89 5.16 -9.38
CA ALA A 119 9.65 5.15 -8.59
C ALA A 119 9.36 6.52 -7.96
N ASN A 120 10.37 7.39 -7.89
CA ASN A 120 10.30 8.70 -7.22
C ASN A 120 9.78 9.82 -8.13
N SER A 121 9.33 9.49 -9.36
CA SER A 121 8.72 10.49 -10.22
C SER A 121 7.37 10.96 -9.68
N THR A 122 7.04 12.23 -9.94
CA THR A 122 5.71 12.78 -9.63
C THR A 122 4.64 12.37 -10.65
N GLY A 123 5.04 11.66 -11.72
CA GLY A 123 4.12 11.18 -12.75
C GLY A 123 3.58 12.29 -13.65
N HIS A 124 4.15 13.50 -13.62
CA HIS A 124 3.76 14.57 -14.54
C HIS A 124 4.28 14.25 -15.96
N PRO A 125 3.43 14.30 -17.00
CA PRO A 125 3.77 13.83 -18.34
C PRO A 125 4.81 14.67 -19.09
N SER A 126 5.35 15.72 -18.50
CA SER A 126 6.32 16.61 -19.16
C SER A 126 7.59 16.82 -18.34
N ASN A 127 7.76 16.07 -17.25
CA ASN A 127 8.96 16.18 -16.44
C ASN A 127 10.18 15.60 -17.16
N GLN A 128 11.37 15.94 -16.68
CA GLN A 128 12.64 15.45 -17.22
C GLN A 128 13.02 14.05 -16.71
N ASP A 129 12.38 13.56 -15.65
CA ASP A 129 12.67 12.28 -15.00
C ASP A 129 11.83 11.11 -15.55
N ILE A 130 11.00 11.35 -16.56
CA ILE A 130 10.18 10.33 -17.24
C ILE A 130 10.91 9.78 -18.46
N ASP A 131 10.53 8.59 -18.92
CA ASP A 131 11.01 8.03 -20.19
C ASP A 131 10.00 8.23 -21.32
N LEU A 132 8.70 8.29 -20.98
CA LEU A 132 7.61 8.58 -21.91
C LEU A 132 6.42 9.21 -21.17
N GLY A 133 5.91 10.32 -21.67
CA GLY A 133 4.60 10.84 -21.30
C GLY A 133 3.59 10.70 -22.44
N PHE A 134 2.42 10.15 -22.15
CA PHE A 134 1.24 10.17 -23.02
C PHE A 134 0.17 11.04 -22.39
N VAL A 135 -0.36 12.02 -23.12
CA VAL A 135 -1.46 12.89 -22.69
C VAL A 135 -2.60 12.82 -23.68
N LEU A 136 -3.82 12.74 -23.16
CA LEU A 136 -5.06 12.76 -23.94
C LEU A 136 -6.04 13.78 -23.33
N ARG A 137 -6.63 14.62 -24.17
CA ARG A 137 -7.63 15.63 -23.77
C ARG A 137 -9.02 15.29 -24.28
N ALA A 138 -10.04 15.88 -23.67
CA ALA A 138 -11.45 15.64 -24.04
C ALA A 138 -11.77 15.98 -25.51
N ASN A 139 -11.06 16.97 -26.08
CA ASN A 139 -11.18 17.34 -27.50
C ASN A 139 -10.46 16.37 -28.46
N GLY A 140 -9.96 15.23 -27.98
CA GLY A 140 -9.27 14.22 -28.79
C GLY A 140 -7.83 14.58 -29.18
N SER A 141 -7.26 15.68 -28.68
CA SER A 141 -5.84 15.96 -28.84
C SER A 141 -4.99 14.99 -28.02
N VAL A 142 -3.88 14.57 -28.63
CA VAL A 142 -2.91 13.62 -28.07
C VAL A 142 -1.54 14.28 -28.13
N GLU A 143 -0.80 14.20 -27.03
CA GLU A 143 0.58 14.66 -26.94
C GLU A 143 1.45 13.50 -26.42
N ILE A 144 2.58 13.26 -27.07
CA ILE A 144 3.63 12.33 -26.65
C ILE A 144 4.90 13.13 -26.36
N SER A 145 5.46 12.93 -25.18
CA SER A 145 6.63 13.65 -24.69
C SER A 145 7.74 12.68 -24.28
N GLN A 146 8.98 13.10 -24.54
CA GLN A 146 10.18 12.50 -23.97
C GLN A 146 11.15 13.62 -23.55
N PRO A 147 11.96 13.44 -22.50
CA PRO A 147 12.93 14.43 -22.09
C PRO A 147 13.87 14.83 -23.23
N GLY A 148 14.08 16.14 -23.39
CA GLY A 148 14.97 16.69 -24.42
C GLY A 148 14.51 16.49 -25.87
N LYS A 149 13.29 16.00 -26.12
CA LYS A 149 12.72 15.85 -27.47
C LYS A 149 11.54 16.80 -27.69
N PRO A 150 11.30 17.25 -28.94
CA PRO A 150 10.07 17.94 -29.28
C PRO A 150 8.84 17.07 -28.99
N VAL A 151 7.78 17.68 -28.47
CA VAL A 151 6.50 16.99 -28.25
C VAL A 151 5.91 16.59 -29.61
N VAL A 152 5.49 15.33 -29.72
CA VAL A 152 4.76 14.84 -30.88
C VAL A 152 3.27 15.00 -30.61
N SER A 153 2.58 15.77 -31.45
CA SER A 153 1.14 15.98 -31.35
C SER A 153 0.37 15.24 -32.42
N SER A 154 -0.82 14.78 -32.05
CA SER A 154 -1.76 14.07 -32.91
C SER A 154 -3.18 14.38 -32.46
N SER A 155 -4.18 13.95 -33.24
CA SER A 155 -5.58 14.05 -32.85
C SER A 155 -6.36 12.83 -33.29
N VAL A 156 -7.40 12.52 -32.51
CA VAL A 156 -8.40 11.49 -32.81
C VAL A 156 -9.79 12.10 -32.69
N LYS A 157 -10.81 11.40 -33.19
CA LYS A 157 -12.19 11.87 -33.04
C LYS A 157 -12.55 12.03 -31.55
N PRO A 158 -13.04 13.21 -31.10
CA PRO A 158 -13.45 13.43 -29.71
C PRO A 158 -14.52 12.42 -29.27
N ARG A 159 -14.39 11.91 -28.05
CA ARG A 159 -15.34 11.00 -27.39
C ARG A 159 -15.36 11.27 -25.88
N GLY A 160 -16.41 10.79 -25.21
CA GLY A 160 -16.48 10.84 -23.75
C GLY A 160 -15.53 9.87 -23.04
N SER A 161 -15.00 8.87 -23.74
CA SER A 161 -14.01 7.91 -23.22
C SER A 161 -13.24 7.29 -24.37
N PHE A 162 -12.00 6.85 -24.11
CA PHE A 162 -11.06 6.38 -25.11
C PHE A 162 -10.37 5.10 -24.63
N GLY A 163 -10.48 4.02 -25.41
CA GLY A 163 -9.63 2.85 -25.22
C GLY A 163 -8.25 3.14 -25.79
N VAL A 164 -7.22 3.19 -24.95
CA VAL A 164 -5.84 3.51 -25.32
C VAL A 164 -4.96 2.28 -25.15
N THR A 165 -4.08 2.01 -26.10
CA THR A 165 -3.01 1.02 -26.01
C THR A 165 -1.70 1.63 -26.47
N LEU A 166 -0.68 1.55 -25.62
CA LEU A 166 0.69 1.95 -25.87
C LEU A 166 1.52 0.67 -25.97
N LYS A 167 2.14 0.42 -27.13
CA LYS A 167 3.07 -0.70 -27.31
C LYS A 167 4.44 -0.18 -27.74
N LEU A 168 5.44 -0.39 -26.89
CA LEU A 168 6.82 0.04 -27.11
C LEU A 168 7.57 -0.99 -27.97
N SER A 169 8.31 -0.50 -28.96
CA SER A 169 9.15 -1.32 -29.84
C SER A 169 10.43 -0.56 -30.17
N GLY A 170 11.45 -0.70 -29.31
CA GLY A 170 12.70 0.05 -29.41
C GLY A 170 12.44 1.56 -29.35
N SER A 171 12.85 2.29 -30.39
CA SER A 171 12.64 3.74 -30.55
C SER A 171 11.30 4.11 -31.20
N ALA A 172 10.31 3.22 -31.19
CA ALA A 172 8.98 3.47 -31.73
C ALA A 172 7.87 3.14 -30.71
N LEU A 173 6.77 3.87 -30.81
CA LEU A 173 5.52 3.62 -30.09
C LEU A 173 4.42 3.26 -31.10
N ASP A 174 3.89 2.05 -31.00
CA ASP A 174 2.65 1.66 -31.67
C ASP A 174 1.48 2.06 -30.77
N LEU A 175 0.85 3.19 -31.09
CA LEU A 175 -0.28 3.79 -30.39
C LEU A 175 -1.59 3.34 -31.03
N THR A 176 -2.50 2.78 -30.25
CA THR A 176 -3.88 2.52 -30.67
C THR A 176 -4.86 3.30 -29.80
N ILE A 177 -5.76 4.08 -30.41
CA ILE A 177 -6.84 4.77 -29.70
C ILE A 177 -8.17 4.44 -30.37
N ASN A 178 -9.08 3.81 -29.63
CA ASN A 178 -10.40 3.38 -30.14
C ASN A 178 -10.32 2.52 -31.43
N GLY A 179 -9.25 1.72 -31.58
CA GLY A 179 -8.98 0.90 -32.76
C GLY A 179 -8.22 1.61 -33.88
N GLU A 180 -8.05 2.94 -33.83
CA GLU A 180 -7.20 3.67 -34.77
C GLU A 180 -5.73 3.49 -34.38
N HIS A 181 -4.96 2.85 -35.26
CA HIS A 181 -3.54 2.57 -35.04
C HIS A 181 -2.63 3.63 -35.68
N ARG A 182 -1.58 4.04 -34.96
CA ARG A 182 -0.53 4.95 -35.42
C ARG A 182 0.83 4.49 -34.89
N ARG A 183 1.84 4.49 -35.75
CA ARG A 183 3.23 4.29 -35.35
C ARG A 183 3.93 5.62 -35.21
N ILE A 184 4.48 5.91 -34.04
CA ILE A 184 5.15 7.15 -33.68
C ILE A 184 6.64 6.88 -33.48
N ALA A 185 7.49 7.64 -34.17
CA ALA A 185 8.93 7.61 -33.94
C ALA A 185 9.27 8.42 -32.69
N LEU A 186 9.92 7.78 -31.70
CA LEU A 186 10.34 8.40 -30.44
C LEU A 186 11.76 8.99 -30.56
N GLY A 187 12.59 8.40 -31.40
CA GLY A 187 13.98 8.85 -31.63
C GLY A 187 14.96 8.44 -30.52
N THR A 188 14.47 8.08 -29.33
CA THR A 188 15.22 7.38 -28.29
C THR A 188 14.41 6.17 -27.82
N GLU A 189 15.07 5.05 -27.56
CA GLU A 189 14.44 3.85 -27.00
C GLU A 189 13.88 4.10 -25.60
N VAL A 190 12.66 3.62 -25.36
CA VAL A 190 12.06 3.56 -24.02
C VAL A 190 12.34 2.18 -23.44
N PRO A 191 13.12 2.05 -22.35
CA PRO A 191 13.58 0.75 -21.87
C PRO A 191 12.44 -0.05 -21.24
N THR A 192 12.04 -1.18 -21.83
CA THR A 192 10.89 -1.98 -21.36
C THR A 192 11.22 -2.95 -20.22
N GLY A 193 12.50 -3.09 -19.86
CA GLY A 193 12.94 -4.08 -18.86
C GLY A 193 12.49 -3.77 -17.43
N ARG A 194 12.26 -2.49 -17.09
CA ARG A 194 11.74 -2.05 -15.79
C ARG A 194 11.26 -0.60 -15.85
N LEU A 195 9.95 -0.39 -15.91
CA LEU A 195 9.31 0.94 -15.92
C LEU A 195 8.20 1.02 -14.88
N TRP A 196 8.27 2.04 -14.04
CA TRP A 196 7.15 2.44 -13.19
C TRP A 196 6.07 3.07 -14.04
N VAL A 197 4.84 2.60 -13.86
CA VAL A 197 3.66 3.08 -14.58
C VAL A 197 2.89 4.03 -13.69
N TYR A 198 2.62 5.21 -14.22
CA TYR A 198 1.86 6.26 -13.58
C TYR A 198 0.60 6.56 -14.39
N LEU A 199 -0.52 6.69 -13.69
CA LEU A 199 -1.79 7.14 -14.25
C LEU A 199 -2.02 8.56 -13.73
N GLY A 200 -2.31 9.49 -14.64
CA GLY A 200 -2.51 10.88 -14.27
C GLY A 200 -3.80 11.47 -14.82
N ALA A 201 -4.24 12.54 -14.18
CA ALA A 201 -5.22 13.46 -14.72
C ALA A 201 -4.92 14.88 -14.25
N GLY A 202 -5.30 15.86 -15.05
CA GLY A 202 -5.16 17.27 -14.68
C GLY A 202 -6.40 18.05 -15.04
N SER A 203 -7.11 18.51 -14.01
CA SER A 203 -8.16 19.52 -14.10
C SER A 203 -8.47 20.07 -12.69
N PRO A 204 -8.63 21.40 -12.55
CA PRO A 204 -8.96 22.00 -11.27
C PRO A 204 -10.40 21.70 -10.82
N THR A 205 -11.32 21.42 -11.75
CA THR A 205 -12.76 21.37 -11.45
C THR A 205 -13.37 19.98 -11.64
N THR A 206 -12.86 19.21 -12.60
CA THR A 206 -13.47 17.98 -13.07
C THR A 206 -12.48 16.83 -12.91
N ALA A 207 -12.92 15.69 -12.40
CA ALA A 207 -12.03 14.54 -12.32
C ALA A 207 -11.94 13.79 -13.65
N GLY A 208 -10.73 13.39 -14.03
CA GLY A 208 -10.49 12.39 -15.07
C GLY A 208 -10.71 10.98 -14.52
N LEU A 209 -11.03 10.03 -15.39
CA LEU A 209 -11.28 8.63 -15.02
C LEU A 209 -10.33 7.67 -15.74
N VAL A 210 -10.00 6.58 -15.06
CA VAL A 210 -9.28 5.42 -15.61
C VAL A 210 -10.06 4.15 -15.28
N ASP A 211 -10.11 3.24 -16.24
CA ASP A 211 -10.82 1.95 -16.19
C ASP A 211 -10.09 0.91 -17.05
N ASP A 212 -10.33 -0.38 -16.81
CA ASP A 212 -9.79 -1.55 -17.53
C ASP A 212 -8.29 -1.46 -17.86
N LEU A 213 -7.48 -1.11 -16.84
CA LEU A 213 -6.02 -1.07 -16.96
C LEU A 213 -5.51 -2.49 -17.19
N LYS A 214 -4.64 -2.66 -18.19
CA LYS A 214 -3.91 -3.90 -18.48
C LYS A 214 -2.46 -3.59 -18.77
N ILE A 215 -1.58 -4.43 -18.26
CA ILE A 215 -0.14 -4.36 -18.52
C ILE A 215 0.33 -5.76 -18.87
N GLU A 216 1.10 -5.87 -19.96
CA GLU A 216 1.52 -7.17 -20.50
C GLU A 216 2.29 -8.01 -19.48
N ALA A 217 3.16 -7.37 -18.71
CA ALA A 217 3.93 -8.02 -17.66
C ALA A 217 4.30 -7.01 -16.57
N LEU A 218 4.00 -7.35 -15.31
CA LEU A 218 4.50 -6.65 -14.13
C LEU A 218 5.41 -7.58 -13.31
N ASN A 219 6.42 -6.99 -12.68
CA ASN A 219 7.17 -7.65 -11.61
C ASN A 219 6.67 -7.14 -10.25
N SER A 220 5.92 -7.98 -9.53
CA SER A 220 5.41 -7.69 -8.19
C SER A 220 6.12 -8.47 -7.07
N ASP A 221 7.34 -8.97 -7.31
CA ASP A 221 8.10 -9.74 -6.32
C ASP A 221 8.35 -8.94 -5.03
N ASP A 222 8.61 -7.63 -5.17
CA ASP A 222 8.82 -6.72 -4.04
C ASP A 222 7.53 -6.47 -3.22
N LEU A 223 6.36 -6.87 -3.73
CA LEU A 223 5.05 -6.72 -3.08
C LEU A 223 4.56 -8.03 -2.44
N ARG A 224 5.50 -8.87 -1.99
CA ARG A 224 5.19 -10.16 -1.36
C ARG A 224 5.53 -10.16 0.10
N ARG A 225 4.76 -10.93 0.86
CA ARG A 225 5.19 -11.33 2.20
C ARG A 225 6.48 -12.14 2.05
N SER A 226 7.49 -11.77 2.83
CA SER A 226 8.74 -12.52 2.92
C SER A 226 8.46 -14.00 3.22
N PRO A 227 9.12 -14.95 2.54
CA PRO A 227 8.98 -16.37 2.85
C PRO A 227 9.22 -16.64 4.34
N GLY A 228 8.33 -17.42 4.97
CA GLY A 228 8.40 -17.70 6.41
C GLY A 228 7.72 -16.64 7.30
N SER A 229 7.22 -15.54 6.75
CA SER A 229 6.41 -14.59 7.52
C SER A 229 5.08 -15.23 7.96
N SER A 230 4.73 -15.03 9.22
CA SER A 230 3.49 -15.45 9.88
C SER A 230 2.36 -14.42 9.79
N LEU A 231 2.63 -13.28 9.15
CA LEU A 231 1.70 -12.16 9.03
C LEU A 231 0.41 -12.61 8.36
N ARG A 232 -0.71 -12.47 9.07
CA ARG A 232 -2.04 -12.86 8.62
C ARG A 232 -3.15 -11.95 9.10
N TYR A 233 -2.89 -11.06 10.06
CA TYR A 233 -3.90 -10.15 10.61
C TYR A 233 -3.55 -8.69 10.37
N TYR A 234 -4.53 -7.95 9.89
CA TYR A 234 -4.50 -6.49 9.89
C TYR A 234 -5.83 -6.01 10.45
N GLY A 235 -5.78 -5.16 11.49
CA GLY A 235 -6.97 -4.73 12.21
C GLY A 235 -6.94 -3.24 12.55
N TYR A 236 -8.11 -2.62 12.55
CA TYR A 236 -8.29 -1.23 13.00
C TYR A 236 -8.91 -1.20 14.38
N LEU A 237 -8.35 -0.36 15.26
CA LEU A 237 -8.85 -0.10 16.61
C LEU A 237 -9.84 1.06 16.60
N GLY A 238 -11.03 0.84 17.13
CA GLY A 238 -12.06 1.88 17.27
C GLY A 238 -12.73 2.29 15.94
N ALA A 239 -12.41 1.64 14.84
CA ALA A 239 -13.06 1.89 13.56
C ALA A 239 -14.38 1.11 13.45
N HIS A 240 -15.39 1.75 12.84
CA HIS A 240 -16.66 1.06 12.56
C HIS A 240 -16.43 -0.03 11.50
N PRO A 241 -16.96 -1.27 11.66
CA PRO A 241 -16.67 -2.38 10.73
C PRO A 241 -16.97 -2.06 9.25
N ALA A 242 -18.02 -1.28 9.00
CA ALA A 242 -18.37 -0.85 7.64
C ALA A 242 -17.31 0.06 6.99
N ALA A 243 -16.54 0.81 7.78
CA ALA A 243 -15.52 1.74 7.28
C ALA A 243 -14.18 1.07 6.97
N VAL A 244 -13.93 -0.13 7.53
CA VAL A 244 -12.68 -0.90 7.37
C VAL A 244 -12.90 -2.23 6.66
N ARG A 245 -14.10 -2.44 6.12
CA ARG A 245 -14.44 -3.59 5.31
C ARG A 245 -13.53 -3.63 4.08
N GLY A 246 -12.82 -4.75 3.88
CA GLY A 246 -11.86 -4.91 2.79
C GLY A 246 -10.42 -4.52 3.15
N HIS A 247 -10.24 -3.81 4.27
CA HIS A 247 -8.95 -3.32 4.78
C HIS A 247 -8.51 -4.00 6.08
N SER A 248 -9.39 -4.83 6.63
CA SER A 248 -9.21 -5.51 7.91
C SER A 248 -9.82 -6.89 7.83
N ASN A 249 -9.08 -7.89 8.32
CA ASN A 249 -9.61 -9.22 8.63
C ASN A 249 -9.62 -9.49 10.13
N LEU A 250 -9.40 -8.44 10.93
CA LEU A 250 -9.41 -8.50 12.38
C LEU A 250 -10.06 -7.22 12.94
N ASN A 251 -11.38 -7.24 13.07
CA ASN A 251 -12.13 -6.12 13.60
C ASN A 251 -12.19 -6.21 15.13
N LEU A 252 -11.31 -5.46 15.79
CA LEU A 252 -11.28 -5.36 17.25
C LEU A 252 -11.83 -4.02 17.71
N ILE A 253 -12.59 -4.04 18.79
CA ILE A 253 -13.04 -2.83 19.47
C ILE A 253 -12.32 -2.68 20.80
N GLU A 254 -11.94 -1.45 21.14
CA GLU A 254 -11.34 -1.15 22.43
C GLU A 254 -12.41 -1.15 23.53
N VAL A 255 -12.15 -1.84 24.64
CA VAL A 255 -13.10 -1.94 25.75
C VAL A 255 -12.93 -0.72 26.66
N GLY A 256 -13.89 0.19 26.54
CA GLY A 256 -13.92 1.51 27.18
C GLY A 256 -15.02 2.39 26.58
N ASP A 257 -15.37 2.15 25.31
CA ASP A 257 -16.53 2.72 24.65
C ASP A 257 -17.78 1.89 24.95
N SER A 258 -18.89 2.55 25.27
CA SER A 258 -20.19 1.98 25.66
C SER A 258 -20.88 1.10 24.59
N GLN A 259 -20.15 0.68 23.55
CA GLN A 259 -20.67 0.00 22.36
C GLN A 259 -20.38 -1.51 22.31
N ALA A 260 -19.63 -2.07 23.27
CA ALA A 260 -19.30 -3.50 23.28
C ALA A 260 -20.53 -4.43 23.27
N GLU A 261 -21.69 -3.96 23.74
CA GLU A 261 -22.94 -4.72 23.75
C GLU A 261 -23.71 -4.67 22.42
N GLN A 262 -23.46 -3.67 21.57
CA GLN A 262 -24.21 -3.47 20.32
C GLN A 262 -23.60 -4.20 19.11
N LEU A 263 -22.39 -4.75 19.26
CA LEU A 263 -21.59 -5.26 18.14
C LEU A 263 -21.35 -6.77 18.23
N GLY A 264 -22.41 -7.58 18.09
CA GLY A 264 -22.28 -9.04 17.93
C GLY A 264 -21.41 -9.47 16.72
N GLY A 265 -21.13 -8.53 15.80
CA GLY A 265 -20.36 -8.74 14.57
C GLY A 265 -18.86 -8.44 14.62
N VAL A 266 -18.25 -8.17 15.79
CA VAL A 266 -16.78 -7.98 15.88
C VAL A 266 -16.02 -9.28 16.05
N ASP A 267 -14.75 -9.31 15.66
CA ASP A 267 -13.88 -10.50 15.76
C ASP A 267 -13.30 -10.65 17.18
N GLY A 268 -13.17 -9.54 17.89
CA GLY A 268 -12.63 -9.53 19.24
C GLY A 268 -12.56 -8.14 19.88
N PHE A 269 -11.76 -8.08 20.94
CA PHE A 269 -11.64 -6.93 21.81
C PHE A 269 -10.17 -6.60 22.06
N VAL A 270 -9.86 -5.31 22.17
CA VAL A 270 -8.60 -4.83 22.73
C VAL A 270 -8.83 -4.39 24.17
N VAL A 271 -7.95 -4.83 25.06
CA VAL A 271 -8.02 -4.56 26.50
C VAL A 271 -6.67 -4.07 27.03
N LYS A 272 -6.71 -3.26 28.09
CA LYS A 272 -5.53 -2.62 28.70
C LYS A 272 -5.17 -3.18 30.09
N ASP A 273 -6.03 -4.01 30.66
CA ASP A 273 -5.82 -4.65 31.96
C ASP A 273 -6.38 -6.09 31.99
N GLY A 274 -5.90 -6.89 32.94
CA GLY A 274 -6.27 -8.31 33.07
C GLY A 274 -7.69 -8.54 33.59
N ASP A 275 -8.24 -7.64 34.39
CA ASP A 275 -9.61 -7.79 34.92
C ASP A 275 -10.63 -7.59 33.80
N THR A 276 -10.41 -6.60 32.93
CA THR A 276 -11.19 -6.39 31.73
C THR A 276 -11.07 -7.59 30.78
N ALA A 277 -9.86 -8.14 30.58
CA ALA A 277 -9.66 -9.35 29.78
C ALA A 277 -10.51 -10.52 30.30
N ARG A 278 -10.48 -10.75 31.62
CA ARG A 278 -11.26 -11.81 32.30
C ARG A 278 -12.76 -11.60 32.15
N GLN A 279 -13.25 -10.37 32.33
CA GLN A 279 -14.66 -10.03 32.18
C GLN A 279 -15.15 -10.26 30.75
N ILE A 280 -14.36 -9.83 29.75
CA ILE A 280 -14.68 -10.03 28.33
C ILE A 280 -14.68 -11.51 27.98
N LYS A 281 -13.68 -12.30 28.41
CA LYS A 281 -13.69 -13.75 28.16
C LYS A 281 -14.85 -14.46 28.83
N LYS A 282 -15.25 -14.04 30.04
CA LYS A 282 -16.44 -14.58 30.72
C LYS A 282 -17.72 -14.28 29.94
N ARG A 283 -17.84 -13.08 29.38
CA ARG A 283 -19.03 -12.63 28.65
C ARG A 283 -19.09 -13.14 27.20
N PHE A 284 -17.95 -13.24 26.54
CA PHE A 284 -17.79 -13.56 25.12
C PHE A 284 -16.71 -14.63 24.92
N PRO A 285 -16.93 -15.88 25.36
CA PRO A 285 -15.88 -16.91 25.42
C PRO A 285 -15.28 -17.28 24.06
N GLY A 286 -16.02 -17.08 22.96
CA GLY A 286 -15.57 -17.35 21.60
C GLY A 286 -14.89 -16.17 20.88
N LYS A 287 -14.79 -14.99 21.50
CA LYS A 287 -14.21 -13.80 20.86
C LYS A 287 -12.73 -13.67 21.22
N LYS A 288 -11.95 -13.12 20.28
CA LYS A 288 -10.52 -12.87 20.51
C LYS A 288 -10.35 -11.72 21.52
N VAL A 289 -9.36 -11.82 22.40
CA VAL A 289 -8.95 -10.75 23.32
C VAL A 289 -7.47 -10.47 23.11
N VAL A 290 -7.15 -9.25 22.67
CA VAL A 290 -5.77 -8.80 22.50
C VAL A 290 -5.44 -7.80 23.61
N PHE A 291 -4.43 -8.14 24.40
CA PHE A 291 -3.92 -7.28 25.46
C PHE A 291 -2.88 -6.32 24.90
N VAL A 292 -3.12 -5.02 24.99
CA VAL A 292 -2.21 -4.00 24.44
C VAL A 292 -1.64 -3.16 25.57
N VAL A 293 -0.31 -3.06 25.59
CA VAL A 293 0.43 -2.28 26.59
C VAL A 293 1.34 -1.24 25.96
N ALA A 294 1.84 -0.31 26.77
CA ALA A 294 2.94 0.56 26.36
C ALA A 294 4.23 -0.27 26.24
N GLY A 295 5.05 0.01 25.23
CA GLY A 295 6.34 -0.66 25.00
C GLY A 295 7.19 -0.77 26.26
N PRO A 296 7.48 0.34 26.98
CA PRO A 296 8.26 0.31 28.21
C PRO A 296 7.78 -0.68 29.30
N ALA A 297 6.50 -1.06 29.30
CA ALA A 297 5.95 -2.03 30.24
C ALA A 297 6.33 -3.49 29.91
N VAL A 298 6.82 -3.77 28.70
CA VAL A 298 7.33 -5.11 28.32
C VAL A 298 8.77 -5.25 28.81
N ASP A 299 8.93 -5.42 30.11
CA ASP A 299 10.23 -5.57 30.79
C ASP A 299 10.48 -7.02 31.27
N ASP A 300 11.41 -7.21 32.21
CA ASP A 300 11.72 -8.51 32.78
C ASP A 300 10.65 -9.12 33.69
N THR A 301 9.70 -8.29 34.10
CA THR A 301 8.61 -8.67 35.00
C THR A 301 7.28 -8.80 34.28
N PHE A 302 7.23 -8.41 33.00
CA PHE A 302 6.03 -8.45 32.19
C PHE A 302 5.41 -9.86 32.13
N GLN A 303 4.12 -9.92 32.42
CA GLN A 303 3.28 -11.11 32.26
C GLN A 303 1.96 -10.68 31.59
N ALA A 304 1.56 -11.38 30.54
CA ALA A 304 0.23 -11.17 29.96
C ALA A 304 -0.84 -11.92 30.77
N PRO A 305 -2.07 -11.38 30.83
CA PRO A 305 -3.21 -12.10 31.37
C PRO A 305 -3.39 -13.45 30.67
N ALA A 306 -3.70 -14.50 31.43
CA ALA A 306 -3.91 -15.83 30.88
C ALA A 306 -5.05 -15.84 29.83
N GLU A 307 -6.04 -14.98 30.05
CA GLU A 307 -7.25 -14.78 29.26
C GLU A 307 -7.02 -14.06 27.91
N ALA A 308 -5.87 -13.43 27.70
CA ALA A 308 -5.53 -12.81 26.43
C ALA A 308 -5.15 -13.89 25.39
N ASP A 309 -5.72 -13.86 24.19
CA ASP A 309 -5.30 -14.74 23.09
C ASP A 309 -4.08 -14.20 22.36
N GLY A 310 -3.94 -12.87 22.35
CA GLY A 310 -2.81 -12.17 21.76
C GLY A 310 -2.34 -11.01 22.61
N VAL A 311 -1.11 -10.56 22.35
CA VAL A 311 -0.47 -9.46 23.05
C VAL A 311 0.16 -8.54 22.02
N GLY A 312 -0.04 -7.24 22.19
CA GLY A 312 0.63 -6.24 21.40
C GLY A 312 1.19 -5.13 22.28
N PHE A 313 2.01 -4.28 21.68
CA PHE A 313 2.46 -3.06 22.33
C PHE A 313 2.46 -1.90 21.35
N HIS A 314 2.31 -0.70 21.89
CA HIS A 314 2.58 0.55 21.19
C HIS A 314 3.78 1.22 21.84
N GLU A 315 4.74 1.69 21.05
CA GLU A 315 5.88 2.45 21.55
C GLU A 315 6.11 3.64 20.63
N TYR A 316 5.70 4.81 21.10
CA TYR A 316 5.82 6.02 20.30
C TYR A 316 7.30 6.40 20.14
N CYS A 317 7.67 6.85 18.94
CA CYS A 317 9.02 7.33 18.60
C CYS A 317 10.12 6.27 18.66
N ALA A 318 9.78 4.99 18.74
CA ALA A 318 10.79 3.93 18.77
C ALA A 318 11.53 3.86 17.44
N GLY A 319 12.86 3.94 17.49
CA GLY A 319 13.72 3.56 16.37
C GLY A 319 13.76 2.05 16.18
N TYR A 320 14.37 1.60 15.08
CA TYR A 320 14.47 0.18 14.73
C TYR A 320 14.99 -0.69 15.88
N GLU A 321 16.15 -0.34 16.47
CA GLU A 321 16.79 -1.16 17.52
C GLU A 321 15.92 -1.29 18.78
N ALA A 322 15.28 -0.20 19.21
CA ALA A 322 14.41 -0.22 20.39
C ALA A 322 13.17 -1.08 20.14
N LEU A 323 12.56 -0.93 18.96
CA LEU A 323 11.39 -1.69 18.56
C LEU A 323 11.71 -3.19 18.42
N GLU A 324 12.83 -3.52 17.79
CA GLU A 324 13.33 -4.88 17.64
C GLU A 324 13.60 -5.54 19.00
N ALA A 325 14.30 -4.84 19.90
CA ALA A 325 14.56 -5.32 21.26
C ALA A 325 13.25 -5.57 22.03
N ARG A 326 12.26 -4.68 21.87
CA ARG A 326 10.93 -4.82 22.47
C ARG A 326 10.18 -6.02 21.92
N MET A 327 10.24 -6.24 20.61
CA MET A 327 9.63 -7.38 19.95
C MET A 327 10.20 -8.70 20.45
N ALA A 328 11.53 -8.80 20.52
CA ALA A 328 12.22 -9.97 21.04
C ALA A 328 11.83 -10.23 22.50
N LYS A 329 11.80 -9.17 23.33
CA LYS A 329 11.39 -9.26 24.73
C LYS A 329 9.96 -9.76 24.89
N LEU A 330 9.03 -9.24 24.09
CA LEU A 330 7.64 -9.67 24.14
C LEU A 330 7.53 -11.16 23.79
N ALA A 331 8.19 -11.61 22.73
CA ALA A 331 8.16 -13.01 22.31
C ALA A 331 8.70 -13.97 23.37
N GLU A 332 9.75 -13.56 24.10
CA GLU A 332 10.28 -14.30 25.25
C GLU A 332 9.27 -14.40 26.39
N ARG A 333 8.58 -13.29 26.70
CA ARG A 333 7.74 -13.16 27.90
C ARG A 333 6.36 -13.80 27.78
N VAL A 334 5.84 -13.93 26.56
CA VAL A 334 4.48 -14.48 26.33
C VAL A 334 4.47 -15.62 25.32
N PRO A 335 5.20 -16.72 25.59
CA PRO A 335 5.27 -17.85 24.66
C PRO A 335 3.88 -18.41 24.36
N GLY A 336 3.63 -18.71 23.09
CA GLY A 336 2.36 -19.30 22.63
C GLY A 336 1.20 -18.32 22.46
N LYS A 337 1.39 -17.02 22.74
CA LYS A 337 0.41 -15.98 22.39
C LYS A 337 0.65 -15.46 20.98
N GLU A 338 -0.42 -14.99 20.34
CA GLU A 338 -0.29 -14.25 19.08
C GLU A 338 0.28 -12.85 19.34
N LEU A 339 1.31 -12.43 18.61
CA LEU A 339 1.93 -11.13 18.83
C LEU A 339 1.53 -10.11 17.76
N PHE A 340 1.27 -8.88 18.19
CA PHE A 340 0.84 -7.78 17.33
C PHE A 340 1.74 -6.56 17.49
N LEU A 341 1.99 -5.86 16.39
CA LEU A 341 2.57 -4.52 16.42
C LEU A 341 1.46 -3.47 16.29
N LEU A 342 1.55 -2.40 17.08
CA LEU A 342 0.69 -1.24 16.92
C LEU A 342 1.44 -0.09 16.26
N SER A 343 1.20 0.11 14.96
CA SER A 343 1.82 1.19 14.22
C SER A 343 1.15 2.54 14.54
N GLU A 344 1.96 3.58 14.64
CA GLU A 344 1.49 4.95 14.92
C GLU A 344 0.65 5.51 13.76
N GLY A 345 -0.58 5.95 14.03
CA GLY A 345 -1.42 6.61 13.02
C GLY A 345 -1.40 8.14 13.08
N SER A 346 -0.85 8.73 14.14
CA SER A 346 -0.74 10.18 14.34
C SER A 346 0.39 10.53 15.30
N PRO A 347 0.93 11.76 15.28
CA PRO A 347 1.96 12.18 16.22
C PRO A 347 1.41 12.14 17.65
N GLN A 348 2.19 11.58 18.57
CA GLN A 348 1.86 11.48 19.99
C GLN A 348 3.04 11.97 20.81
N ALA A 349 2.79 12.51 22.00
CA ALA A 349 3.86 12.88 22.91
C ALA A 349 4.71 11.63 23.25
N PRO A 350 6.05 11.72 23.29
CA PRO A 350 6.85 12.94 23.22
C PRO A 350 7.17 13.49 21.80
N CYS A 351 6.81 12.80 20.71
CA CYS A 351 7.13 13.22 19.34
C CYS A 351 5.90 13.75 18.60
N ALA A 352 5.28 14.79 19.17
CA ALA A 352 4.16 15.48 18.56
C ALA A 352 4.55 16.26 17.27
N ASP A 353 5.85 16.39 17.01
CA ASP A 353 6.44 17.09 15.87
C ASP A 353 6.64 16.20 14.63
N ARG A 354 6.38 14.90 14.72
CA ARG A 354 6.50 13.98 13.57
C ARG A 354 5.61 14.42 12.41
N THR A 355 6.17 14.37 11.21
CA THR A 355 5.46 14.69 9.98
C THR A 355 4.70 13.47 9.45
N ASP A 356 3.79 13.70 8.51
CA ASP A 356 3.13 12.61 7.77
C ASP A 356 4.13 11.69 7.05
N ALA A 357 5.26 12.23 6.59
CA ALA A 357 6.32 11.43 5.97
C ALA A 357 7.03 10.50 6.98
N ASP A 358 7.22 10.97 8.22
CA ASP A 358 7.84 10.18 9.28
C ASP A 358 6.93 9.02 9.71
N LEU A 359 5.64 9.29 9.85
CA LEU A 359 4.62 8.31 10.19
C LEU A 359 4.40 7.29 9.05
N GLU A 360 4.42 7.72 7.79
CA GLU A 360 4.42 6.84 6.63
C GLU A 360 5.61 5.86 6.68
N SER A 361 6.81 6.39 6.89
CA SER A 361 8.05 5.58 6.99
C SER A 361 7.97 4.57 8.15
N THR A 362 7.29 4.97 9.24
CA THR A 362 7.06 4.10 10.41
C THR A 362 6.18 2.90 10.07
N GLN A 363 5.18 3.04 9.20
CA GLN A 363 4.34 1.90 8.79
C GLN A 363 5.19 0.81 8.12
N TYR A 364 6.10 1.21 7.23
CA TYR A 364 6.98 0.27 6.53
C TYR A 364 8.07 -0.31 7.41
N LEU A 365 8.59 0.47 8.36
CA LEU A 365 9.52 -0.03 9.37
C LEU A 365 8.90 -1.20 10.16
N HIS A 366 7.67 -1.01 10.65
CA HIS A 366 6.93 -2.04 11.37
C HIS A 366 6.64 -3.26 10.48
N LEU A 367 6.30 -3.04 9.19
CA LEU A 367 6.14 -4.14 8.23
C LEU A 367 7.42 -4.97 8.08
N ALA A 368 8.56 -4.30 7.85
CA ALA A 368 9.84 -4.97 7.67
C ALA A 368 10.23 -5.80 8.91
N LEU A 369 10.06 -5.23 10.10
CA LEU A 369 10.31 -5.95 11.36
C LEU A 369 9.38 -7.14 11.55
N ALA A 370 8.06 -6.99 11.40
CA ALA A 370 7.15 -8.12 11.61
C ALA A 370 7.36 -9.25 10.57
N GLN A 371 7.83 -8.92 9.36
CA GLN A 371 8.21 -9.94 8.39
C GLN A 371 9.46 -10.73 8.81
N GLN A 372 10.39 -10.11 9.54
CA GLN A 372 11.61 -10.76 10.06
C GLN A 372 11.35 -11.58 11.32
N TYR A 373 10.24 -11.34 12.03
CA TYR A 373 9.91 -11.98 13.31
C TYR A 373 8.64 -12.85 13.19
N PRO A 374 8.76 -14.17 12.92
CA PRO A 374 7.61 -15.08 12.71
C PRO A 374 6.70 -15.30 13.93
N ALA A 375 7.04 -14.73 15.09
CA ALA A 375 6.14 -14.71 16.25
C ALA A 375 5.06 -13.61 16.12
N PHE A 376 5.31 -12.59 15.30
CA PHE A 376 4.39 -11.48 15.06
C PHE A 376 3.44 -11.82 13.90
N VAL A 377 2.16 -11.83 14.21
CA VAL A 377 1.14 -12.38 13.32
C VAL A 377 0.27 -11.30 12.68
N GLY A 378 0.41 -10.05 13.12
CA GLY A 378 -0.34 -8.97 12.53
C GLY A 378 -0.07 -7.58 13.09
N PHE A 379 -0.83 -6.63 12.55
CA PHE A 379 -0.83 -5.23 12.93
C PHE A 379 -2.18 -4.83 13.48
N LEU A 380 -2.16 -3.93 14.45
CA LEU A 380 -3.31 -3.20 14.91
C LEU A 380 -3.02 -1.70 14.69
N VAL A 381 -3.92 -1.01 14.02
CA VAL A 381 -3.72 0.41 13.68
C VAL A 381 -4.91 1.24 14.13
N THR A 382 -4.68 2.53 14.38
CA THR A 382 -5.78 3.48 14.63
C THR A 382 -6.13 4.23 13.35
N PRO A 383 -7.38 4.68 13.18
CA PRO A 383 -7.75 5.63 12.13
C PRO A 383 -6.81 6.84 12.11
N VAL A 384 -6.38 7.21 10.91
CA VAL A 384 -5.44 8.31 10.68
C VAL A 384 -6.23 9.59 10.42
N PRO A 385 -5.90 10.73 11.08
CA PRO A 385 -6.53 12.00 10.77
C PRO A 385 -6.30 12.41 9.31
N ALA A 386 -7.27 13.09 8.69
CA ALA A 386 -7.22 13.45 7.27
C ALA A 386 -5.99 14.31 6.86
N THR A 387 -5.33 14.96 7.83
CA THR A 387 -4.09 15.71 7.62
C THR A 387 -2.86 14.84 7.35
N PHE A 388 -2.93 13.54 7.64
CA PHE A 388 -1.84 12.57 7.49
C PHE A 388 -2.13 11.56 6.37
N ALA A 389 -2.40 12.09 5.18
CA ALA A 389 -2.88 11.27 4.07
C ALA A 389 -1.85 10.24 3.59
N ARG A 390 -0.55 10.53 3.66
CA ARG A 390 0.51 9.57 3.29
C ARG A 390 0.55 8.39 4.25
N THR A 391 0.36 8.65 5.54
CA THR A 391 0.27 7.61 6.57
C THR A 391 -0.94 6.71 6.36
N ALA A 392 -2.10 7.29 6.04
CA ALA A 392 -3.31 6.53 5.71
C ALA A 392 -3.07 5.65 4.46
N GLU A 393 -2.46 6.20 3.41
CA GLU A 393 -2.08 5.44 2.21
C GLU A 393 -1.07 4.31 2.51
N ALA A 394 -0.12 4.52 3.42
CA ALA A 394 0.80 3.45 3.82
C ALA A 394 0.10 2.35 4.62
N GLN A 395 -0.82 2.69 5.53
CA GLN A 395 -1.63 1.68 6.22
C GLN A 395 -2.39 0.79 5.23
N GLU A 396 -2.98 1.39 4.19
CA GLU A 396 -3.66 0.68 3.12
C GLU A 396 -2.76 -0.31 2.36
N ARG A 397 -1.53 0.12 2.04
CA ARG A 397 -0.56 -0.74 1.35
C ARG A 397 -0.07 -1.87 2.26
N VAL A 398 0.19 -1.58 3.53
CA VAL A 398 0.56 -2.61 4.53
C VAL A 398 -0.59 -3.60 4.70
N ALA A 399 -1.84 -3.15 4.78
CA ALA A 399 -3.01 -4.00 4.87
C ALA A 399 -3.10 -4.96 3.67
N ALA A 400 -3.03 -4.43 2.44
CA ALA A 400 -3.07 -5.23 1.22
C ALA A 400 -1.99 -6.32 1.19
N LEU A 401 -0.78 -6.00 1.66
CA LEU A 401 0.34 -6.96 1.78
C LEU A 401 0.07 -8.05 2.82
N VAL A 402 -0.42 -7.66 4.00
CA VAL A 402 -0.64 -8.58 5.12
C VAL A 402 -1.81 -9.53 4.87
N LEU A 403 -2.91 -9.01 4.31
CA LEU A 403 -4.11 -9.77 4.01
C LEU A 403 -3.89 -10.78 2.87
N GLY A 404 -2.75 -10.70 2.19
CA GLY A 404 -2.47 -11.52 1.02
C GLY A 404 -3.47 -11.23 -0.11
N ASP A 405 -4.11 -10.06 -0.05
CA ASP A 405 -4.78 -9.53 -1.22
C ASP A 405 -3.70 -9.29 -2.26
N ALA A 406 -2.57 -8.65 -1.90
CA ALA A 406 -1.28 -8.69 -2.63
C ALA A 406 -0.74 -10.12 -2.75
N ARG A 407 -0.44 -10.55 -3.99
CA ARG A 407 -0.29 -11.98 -4.30
C ARG A 407 0.80 -12.67 -3.48
N LEU A 408 0.40 -13.70 -2.73
CA LEU A 408 1.03 -15.02 -2.77
C LEU A 408 0.06 -15.97 -3.46
N SER A 409 0.36 -16.36 -4.69
CA SER A 409 0.08 -17.72 -5.14
C SER A 409 1.30 -18.16 -5.93
N GLY A 410 1.88 -19.28 -5.51
CA GLY A 410 3.01 -19.93 -6.18
C GLY A 410 2.62 -20.60 -7.49
#